data_AF-A0ABD0R6V7-F1
#
_entry.id   AF-A0ABD0R6V7-F1
#
_cell.length_a   1.000
_cell.length_b   1.000
_cell.length_c   1.000
_cell.angle_alpha   90.00
_cell.angle_beta   90.00
_cell.angle_gamma   90.00
#
_symmetry.space_group_name_H-M   'P 1'
#
loop_
_entity.id
_entity.type
_entity.pdbx_description
1 polymer ?
#
loop_
_entity_poly.entity_id
_entity_poly.type
_entity_poly.pdbx_seq_one_letter_code
_entity_poly.pdbx_strand_id
1 'polypeptide(L)' 'SSEGFSHFQVKVSDSGQLLEPQEFVVPGNQTVLDVLGLITGIGYEVSVTGVSGNGLQSRPITTVAVT' A
#
# COMPACT_ATOMS: atom_id res chain seq x y z
N SER A 1 11.93 -23.45 -0.40
CA SER A 1 10.82 -22.70 -1.01
C SER A 1 10.34 -21.68 0.01
N SER A 2 10.62 -20.39 -0.18
CA SER A 2 9.94 -19.35 0.61
C SER A 2 8.63 -19.03 -0.11
N GLU A 3 7.56 -19.76 0.21
CA GLU A 3 6.23 -19.62 -0.41
C GLU A 3 5.48 -18.36 0.08
N GLY A 4 6.15 -17.22 0.11
CA GLY A 4 5.59 -15.95 0.56
C GLY A 4 5.96 -14.80 -0.37
N PHE A 5 5.29 -13.67 -0.20
CA PHE A 5 5.69 -12.43 -0.84
C PHE A 5 7.06 -11.99 -0.28
N SER A 6 7.93 -11.49 -1.16
CA SER A 6 9.21 -10.88 -0.79
C SER A 6 8.98 -9.50 -0.16
N HIS A 7 8.04 -8.75 -0.70
CA HIS A 7 7.61 -7.45 -0.20
C HIS A 7 6.20 -7.14 -0.70
N PHE A 8 5.60 -6.12 -0.12
CA PHE A 8 4.37 -5.50 -0.57
C PHE A 8 4.66 -4.09 -1.05
N GLN A 9 4.02 -3.69 -2.12
CA GLN A 9 3.94 -2.31 -2.58
C GLN A 9 2.63 -1.74 -2.07
N VAL A 10 2.71 -0.65 -1.29
CA VAL A 10 1.55 0.04 -0.75
C VAL A 10 1.49 1.42 -1.36
N LYS A 11 0.33 1.78 -1.92
CA LYS A 11 0.06 3.11 -2.46
C LYS A 11 -1.09 3.75 -1.70
N VAL A 12 -0.89 4.98 -1.25
CA VAL A 12 -1.89 5.78 -0.55
C VAL A 12 -2.13 7.06 -1.34
N SER A 13 -3.34 7.21 -1.87
CA SER A 13 -3.74 8.39 -2.66
C SER A 13 -4.93 9.05 -1.99
N ASP A 14 -4.99 10.38 -1.94
CA ASP A 14 -6.23 11.04 -1.53
C ASP A 14 -7.33 10.73 -2.55
N SER A 15 -8.57 10.60 -2.08
CA SER A 15 -9.70 10.19 -2.95
C SER A 15 -9.99 11.17 -4.08
N GLY A 16 -9.53 12.43 -3.94
CA GLY A 16 -9.63 13.46 -4.98
C GLY A 16 -8.47 13.45 -5.98
N GLN A 17 -7.43 12.63 -5.74
CA GLN A 17 -6.18 12.62 -6.50
C GLN A 17 -5.56 14.01 -6.68
N LEU A 18 -5.66 14.86 -5.64
CA LEU A 18 -5.15 16.22 -5.65
C LEU A 18 -3.66 16.27 -5.29
N LEU A 19 -3.18 15.29 -4.53
CA LEU A 19 -1.79 15.16 -4.11
C LEU A 19 -1.08 14.05 -4.88
N GLU A 20 0.25 14.11 -4.90
CA GLU A 20 1.05 12.97 -5.34
C GLU A 20 0.81 11.77 -4.40
N PRO A 21 0.57 10.57 -4.94
CA PRO A 21 0.43 9.38 -4.11
C PRO A 21 1.70 9.09 -3.31
N GLN A 22 1.50 8.65 -2.06
CA GLN A 22 2.60 8.13 -1.25
C GLN A 22 2.77 6.65 -1.55
N GLU A 23 3.97 6.24 -1.94
CA GLU A 23 4.30 4.86 -2.28
C GLU A 23 5.34 4.29 -1.32
N PHE A 24 5.09 3.07 -0.85
CA PHE A 24 5.90 2.40 0.16
C PHE A 24 6.22 0.97 -0.25
N VAL A 25 7.41 0.51 0.14
CA VAL A 25 7.83 -0.88 0.04
C VAL A 25 7.92 -1.48 1.44
N VAL A 26 7.08 -2.46 1.71
CA VAL A 26 6.97 -3.13 3.02
C VAL A 26 7.55 -4.54 2.90
N PRO A 27 8.58 -4.92 3.67
CA PRO A 27 9.11 -6.27 3.68
C PRO A 27 8.03 -7.34 3.89
N GLY A 28 8.13 -8.49 3.22
CA GLY A 28 7.09 -9.52 3.25
C GLY A 28 6.84 -10.16 4.62
N ASN A 29 7.72 -9.93 5.59
CA ASN A 29 7.57 -10.36 6.98
C ASN A 29 6.91 -9.30 7.89
N GLN A 30 6.53 -8.13 7.35
CA GLN A 30 5.81 -7.08 8.06
C GLN A 30 4.34 -7.06 7.64
N THR A 31 3.48 -6.77 8.60
CA THR A 31 2.01 -6.73 8.42
C THR A 31 1.40 -5.37 8.72
N VAL A 32 2.21 -4.41 9.17
CA VAL A 32 1.79 -3.08 9.61
C VAL A 32 2.73 -2.03 9.01
N LEU A 33 2.15 -0.94 8.51
CA LEU A 33 2.84 0.25 8.02
C LEU A 33 2.12 1.47 8.59
N ASP A 34 2.84 2.34 9.29
CA ASP A 34 2.33 3.63 9.73
C ASP A 34 2.50 4.66 8.60
N VAL A 35 1.40 5.32 8.25
CA VAL A 35 1.39 6.37 7.22
C VAL A 35 1.15 7.71 7.89
N LEU A 36 2.09 8.64 7.69
CA LEU A 36 2.13 9.93 8.38
C LEU A 36 1.92 11.09 7.39
N GLY A 37 1.68 12.29 7.91
CA GLY A 37 1.54 13.50 7.08
C GLY A 37 0.27 13.55 6.24
N LEU A 38 -0.76 12.78 6.61
CA LEU A 38 -2.06 12.81 5.95
C LEU A 38 -2.85 14.07 6.34
N ILE A 39 -3.66 14.56 5.40
CA ILE A 39 -4.65 15.60 5.65
C ILE A 39 -5.84 14.95 6.37
N THR A 40 -6.35 15.59 7.41
CA THR A 40 -7.48 15.09 8.22
C THR A 40 -8.83 15.38 7.57
N GLY A 41 -9.83 14.51 7.78
CA GLY A 41 -11.21 14.73 7.34
C GLY A 41 -11.46 14.46 5.86
N ILE A 42 -10.55 13.78 5.17
CA ILE A 42 -10.69 13.39 3.76
C ILE A 42 -10.50 11.89 3.56
N GLY A 43 -11.04 11.37 2.46
CA GLY A 43 -10.87 9.98 2.08
C GLY A 43 -9.51 9.71 1.45
N TYR A 44 -8.99 8.51 1.70
CA TYR A 44 -7.78 7.96 1.11
C TYR A 44 -8.09 6.60 0.51
N GLU A 45 -7.72 6.40 -0.75
CA GLU A 45 -7.63 5.09 -1.36
C GLU A 45 -6.28 4.47 -1.01
N VAL A 46 -6.31 3.29 -0.41
CA VAL A 46 -5.13 2.49 -0.09
C VAL A 46 -5.14 1.24 -0.94
N SER A 47 -4.06 1.00 -1.67
CA SER A 47 -3.84 -0.18 -2.51
C SER A 47 -2.63 -0.95 -2.02
N VAL A 48 -2.75 -2.27 -1.89
CA VAL A 48 -1.66 -3.17 -1.49
C VAL A 48 -1.48 -4.27 -2.53
N THR A 49 -0.27 -4.38 -3.08
CA THR A 49 0.13 -5.40 -4.05
C THR A 49 1.27 -6.23 -3.48
N GLY A 50 1.13 -7.56 -3.44
CA GLY A 50 2.20 -8.46 -3.04
C GLY A 50 3.14 -8.78 -4.20
N VAL A 51 4.45 -8.80 -3.95
CA VAL A 51 5.49 -9.12 -4.94
C VAL A 51 6.26 -10.35 -4.48
N SER A 52 6.21 -11.44 -5.25
CA SER A 52 6.93 -12.69 -4.95
C SER A 52 8.45 -12.55 -5.14
N GLY A 53 9.23 -13.52 -4.64
CA GLY A 53 10.68 -13.53 -4.79
C GLY A 53 11.21 -13.59 -6.24
N ASN A 54 10.37 -14.00 -7.20
CA ASN A 54 10.67 -13.96 -8.64
C ASN A 54 10.04 -12.76 -9.37
N GLY A 55 9.50 -11.78 -8.63
CA GLY A 55 8.98 -10.52 -9.18
C GLY A 55 7.55 -10.58 -9.71
N LEU A 56 6.82 -11.69 -9.55
CA LEU A 56 5.40 -11.74 -9.90
C LEU A 56 4.59 -10.89 -8.92
N GLN A 57 3.61 -10.17 -9.45
CA GLN A 57 2.74 -9.30 -8.67
C GLN A 57 1.35 -9.90 -8.53
N SER A 58 0.77 -9.80 -7.34
CA SER A 58 -0.64 -10.14 -7.11
C SER A 58 -1.56 -9.09 -7.75
N ARG A 59 -2.87 -9.38 -7.79
CA ARG A 59 -3.86 -8.30 -7.95
C ARG A 59 -3.85 -7.43 -6.69
N PRO A 60 -4.04 -6.10 -6.82
CA PRO A 60 -4.09 -5.23 -5.66
C PRO A 60 -5.35 -5.51 -4.83
N ILE A 61 -5.23 -5.40 -3.52
CA ILE A 61 -6.37 -5.24 -2.61
C ILE A 61 -6.50 -3.75 -2.35
N THR A 62 -7.70 -3.22 -2.52
CA THR A 62 -7.98 -1.80 -2.30
C THR A 62 -8.99 -1.60 -1.19
N THR A 63 -8.85 -0.49 -0.46
CA THR A 63 -9.83 -0.03 0.51
C THR A 63 -9.82 1.49 0.57
N VAL A 64 -10.86 2.06 1.18
CA VAL A 64 -10.95 3.49 1.45
C VAL A 64 -11.00 3.71 2.96
N ALA A 65 -10.19 4.65 3.45
CA ALA A 65 -10.18 5.08 4.85
C ALA A 65 -10.35 6.60 4.92
N VAL A 66 -10.91 7.09 6.03
CA VAL A 66 -11.04 8.53 6.32
C VAL A 66 -10.27 8.82 7.60
N THR A 67 -9.49 9.89 7.59
CA THR A 67 -8.66 10.38 8.71
C THR A 67 -9.42 11.31 9.66
#